data_AF-A0A937EJJ2-F1
#
_entry.id   AF-A0A937EJJ2-F1
#
_cell.length_a   1.000
_cell.length_b   1.000
_cell.length_c   1.000
_cell.angle_alpha   90.00
_cell.angle_beta   90.00
_cell.angle_gamma   90.00
#
_symmetry.space_group_name_H-M   'P 1'
#
loop_
_entity.id
_entity.type
_entity.pdbx_description
1 polymer ?
#
loop_
_entity_poly.entity_id
_entity_poly.type
_entity_poly.pdbx_seq_one_letter_code
_entity_poly.pdbx_strand_id
1 'polypeptide(L)'
;MSAREPTATGTGPKAEADAGAEADAGAEADAERRAQALRRAHGARARSAYDRAVAACRYAGVGQDAAEIVPTDPVGRAANALRLSAGSLAALAEGAPDPAADARCARNTAATAALAAQLAAARDGGPDATPVATAATALRAALSASRAAAAAAGGPAQGRDASLNAAAEKAERQAVTAARDAGWLG
;
A
#
# COMPACT_ATOMS: atom_id res chain seq x y z
N MET A 1 -58.78 -58.25 -20.32
CA MET A 1 -58.42 -57.76 -18.97
C MET A 1 -57.12 -56.98 -19.09
N SER A 2 -57.21 -55.68 -19.41
CA SER A 2 -56.05 -54.77 -19.41
C SER A 2 -56.16 -53.86 -18.19
N ALA A 3 -55.12 -53.89 -17.36
CA ALA A 3 -55.05 -53.13 -16.13
C ALA A 3 -54.79 -51.63 -16.38
N ARG A 4 -55.32 -50.84 -15.45
CA ARG A 4 -55.06 -49.41 -15.16
C ARG A 4 -53.54 -49.17 -14.94
N GLU A 5 -52.95 -47.98 -15.06
CA GLU A 5 -53.26 -46.70 -14.40
C GLU A 5 -52.61 -45.47 -15.09
N PRO A 6 -53.18 -44.27 -14.92
CA PRO A 6 -52.51 -42.97 -15.11
C PRO A 6 -52.42 -42.15 -13.80
N THR A 7 -51.29 -41.47 -13.55
CA THR A 7 -51.12 -40.21 -12.76
C THR A 7 -49.62 -39.85 -12.77
N ALA A 8 -49.15 -38.74 -13.38
CA ALA A 8 -49.08 -37.37 -12.83
C ALA A 8 -48.46 -37.35 -11.41
N THR A 9 -47.38 -36.63 -11.08
CA THR A 9 -47.07 -35.22 -11.33
C THR A 9 -45.60 -34.96 -10.97
N GLY A 10 -44.95 -34.04 -11.69
CA GLY A 10 -43.61 -33.57 -11.36
C GLY A 10 -43.57 -32.77 -10.05
N THR A 11 -42.51 -33.01 -9.28
CA THR A 11 -42.03 -32.16 -8.20
C THR A 11 -40.56 -31.85 -8.52
N GLY A 12 -40.28 -30.59 -8.81
CA GLY A 12 -39.09 -30.17 -9.55
C GLY A 12 -37.79 -30.03 -8.74
N PRO A 13 -36.65 -29.89 -9.44
CA PRO A 13 -35.40 -29.44 -8.85
C PRO A 13 -35.38 -27.91 -8.80
N LYS A 14 -36.05 -27.29 -7.82
CA LYS A 14 -35.98 -25.83 -7.60
C LYS A 14 -35.33 -25.44 -6.27
N ALA A 15 -35.30 -26.34 -5.28
CA ALA A 15 -34.76 -26.05 -3.95
C ALA A 15 -33.22 -26.11 -3.88
N GLU A 16 -32.56 -26.95 -4.68
CA GLU A 16 -31.10 -27.10 -4.65
C GLU A 16 -30.36 -25.98 -5.40
N ALA A 17 -31.01 -25.40 -6.42
CA ALA A 17 -30.46 -24.25 -7.16
C ALA A 17 -30.50 -22.95 -6.35
N ASP A 18 -31.49 -22.81 -5.46
CA ASP A 18 -31.69 -21.61 -4.62
C ASP A 18 -30.66 -21.55 -3.49
N ALA A 19 -30.41 -22.68 -2.82
CA ALA A 19 -29.41 -22.79 -1.74
C ALA A 19 -27.97 -22.60 -2.24
N GLY A 20 -27.66 -23.03 -3.47
CA GLY A 20 -26.37 -22.80 -4.10
C GLY A 20 -26.12 -21.33 -4.45
N ALA A 21 -27.17 -20.62 -4.91
CA ALA A 21 -27.09 -19.20 -5.25
C ALA A 21 -26.94 -18.30 -4.01
N GLU A 22 -27.63 -18.61 -2.90
CA GLU A 22 -27.51 -17.87 -1.65
C GLU A 22 -26.14 -18.05 -0.97
N ALA A 23 -25.58 -19.28 -1.02
CA ALA A 23 -24.25 -19.56 -0.48
C ALA A 23 -23.12 -18.88 -1.29
N ASP A 24 -23.27 -18.81 -2.62
CA ASP A 24 -22.34 -18.13 -3.53
C ASP A 24 -22.38 -16.61 -3.32
N ALA A 25 -23.59 -16.02 -3.24
CA ALA A 25 -23.76 -14.59 -2.93
C ALA A 25 -23.18 -14.20 -1.56
N GLY A 26 -23.28 -15.07 -0.55
CA GLY A 26 -22.66 -14.86 0.76
C GLY A 26 -21.13 -14.83 0.69
N ALA A 27 -20.53 -15.76 -0.05
CA ALA A 27 -19.08 -15.86 -0.23
C ALA A 27 -18.50 -14.68 -1.02
N GLU A 28 -19.20 -14.23 -2.07
CA GLU A 28 -18.84 -13.04 -2.84
C GLU A 28 -18.89 -11.76 -1.98
N ALA A 29 -19.95 -11.58 -1.19
CA ALA A 29 -20.06 -10.44 -0.30
C ALA A 29 -18.93 -10.42 0.77
N ASP A 30 -18.52 -11.58 1.26
CA ASP A 30 -17.35 -11.71 2.16
C ASP A 30 -16.02 -11.45 1.47
N ALA A 31 -15.85 -11.86 0.20
CA ALA A 31 -14.67 -11.54 -0.58
C ALA A 31 -14.53 -10.03 -0.82
N GLU A 32 -15.64 -9.37 -1.18
CA GLU A 32 -15.71 -7.93 -1.41
C GLU A 32 -15.42 -7.15 -0.11
N ARG A 33 -16.02 -7.54 1.03
CA ARG A 33 -15.71 -6.95 2.34
C ARG A 33 -14.23 -7.06 2.70
N ARG A 34 -13.61 -8.21 2.43
CA ARG A 34 -12.17 -8.43 2.68
C ARG A 34 -11.32 -7.58 1.73
N ALA A 35 -11.68 -7.48 0.46
CA ALA A 35 -10.99 -6.63 -0.51
C ALA A 35 -11.03 -5.16 -0.09
N GLN A 36 -12.18 -4.66 0.37
CA GLN A 36 -12.32 -3.31 0.89
C GLN A 36 -11.52 -3.07 2.17
N ALA A 37 -11.46 -4.05 3.08
CA ALA A 37 -10.64 -3.95 4.28
C ALA A 37 -9.14 -3.86 3.92
N LEU A 38 -8.68 -4.69 2.98
CA LEU A 38 -7.31 -4.65 2.48
C LEU A 38 -7.03 -3.31 1.78
N ARG A 39 -7.95 -2.80 0.96
CA ARG A 39 -7.84 -1.47 0.35
C ARG A 39 -7.62 -0.39 1.39
N ARG A 40 -8.44 -0.35 2.45
CA ARG A 40 -8.32 0.66 3.51
C ARG A 40 -6.94 0.58 4.18
N ALA A 41 -6.47 -0.62 4.50
CA ALA A 41 -5.18 -0.82 5.14
C ALA A 41 -4.00 -0.39 4.24
N HIS A 42 -4.00 -0.85 2.98
CA HIS A 42 -2.95 -0.50 2.01
C HIS A 42 -2.98 0.99 1.66
N GLY A 43 -4.17 1.56 1.43
CA GLY A 43 -4.35 2.98 1.16
C GLY A 43 -3.87 3.87 2.31
N ALA A 44 -4.22 3.53 3.56
CA ALA A 44 -3.73 4.25 4.74
C ALA A 44 -2.20 4.20 4.86
N ARG A 45 -1.60 3.02 4.64
CA ARG A 45 -0.14 2.86 4.64
C ARG A 45 0.52 3.66 3.51
N ALA A 46 -0.06 3.63 2.32
CA ALA A 46 0.43 4.37 1.17
C ALA A 46 0.39 5.88 1.42
N ARG A 47 -0.70 6.38 2.02
CA ARG A 47 -0.85 7.78 2.40
C ARG A 47 0.19 8.19 3.45
N SER A 48 0.33 7.42 4.52
CA SER A 48 1.34 7.65 5.57
C SER A 48 2.76 7.74 4.98
N ALA A 49 3.12 6.78 4.13
CA ALA A 49 4.43 6.76 3.49
C ALA A 49 4.64 7.98 2.59
N TYR A 50 3.62 8.39 1.83
CA TYR A 50 3.68 9.59 1.01
C TYR A 50 3.86 10.86 1.85
N ASP A 51 3.09 11.03 2.92
CA ASP A 51 3.18 12.22 3.78
C ASP A 51 4.58 12.33 4.41
N ARG A 52 5.14 11.19 4.82
CA ARG A 52 6.53 11.08 5.29
C ARG A 52 7.55 11.41 4.19
N ALA A 53 7.29 10.99 2.95
CA ALA A 53 8.15 11.34 1.81
C ALA A 53 8.13 12.85 1.53
N VAL A 54 6.95 13.48 1.54
CA VAL A 54 6.80 14.93 1.37
C VAL A 54 7.55 15.69 2.46
N ALA A 55 7.42 15.26 3.71
CA ALA A 55 8.09 15.91 4.83
C ALA A 55 9.61 15.79 4.75
N ALA A 56 10.14 14.59 4.43
CA ALA A 56 11.58 14.39 4.23
C ALA A 56 12.13 15.18 3.05
N CYS A 57 11.41 15.26 1.92
CA CYS A 57 11.80 16.11 0.80
C CYS A 57 11.80 17.60 1.17
N ARG A 58 10.77 18.07 1.89
CA ARG A 58 10.72 19.46 2.39
C ARG A 58 11.91 19.76 3.31
N TYR A 59 12.21 18.85 4.24
CA TYR A 59 13.38 18.96 5.11
C TYR A 59 14.69 19.05 4.30
N ALA A 60 14.81 18.23 3.25
CA ALA A 60 15.94 18.26 2.33
C ALA A 60 16.01 19.53 1.46
N GLY A 61 14.97 20.36 1.43
CA GLY A 61 14.86 21.53 0.54
C GLY A 61 14.44 21.18 -0.90
N VAL A 62 13.80 20.03 -1.11
CA VAL A 62 13.34 19.54 -2.41
C VAL A 62 11.85 19.83 -2.58
N GLY A 63 11.53 20.71 -3.54
CA GLY A 63 10.16 20.99 -3.98
C GLY A 63 9.69 20.04 -5.09
N GLN A 64 8.37 20.07 -5.36
CA GLN A 64 7.77 19.28 -6.46
C GLN A 64 8.13 19.84 -7.85
N ASP A 65 8.51 21.10 -7.92
CA ASP A 65 8.99 21.81 -9.10
C ASP A 65 10.33 21.27 -9.63
N ALA A 66 11.09 20.59 -8.78
CA ALA A 66 12.30 19.86 -9.19
C ALA A 66 11.99 18.55 -9.96
N ALA A 67 10.72 18.19 -10.15
CA ALA A 67 10.35 16.95 -10.84
C ALA A 67 10.57 17.06 -12.36
N GLU A 68 11.55 16.33 -12.86
CA GLU A 68 11.83 16.21 -14.30
C GLU A 68 11.24 14.94 -14.91
N ILE A 69 11.00 14.95 -16.22
CA ILE A 69 10.52 13.78 -16.97
C ILE A 69 11.58 12.66 -16.92
N VAL A 70 12.85 13.01 -17.13
CA VAL A 70 14.00 12.08 -17.08
C VAL A 70 15.00 12.62 -16.06
N PRO A 71 14.81 12.32 -14.77
CA PRO A 71 15.68 12.86 -13.72
C PRO A 71 17.09 12.26 -13.80
N THR A 72 18.10 13.13 -13.87
CA THR A 72 19.51 12.72 -13.94
C THR A 72 20.22 12.68 -12.60
N ASP A 73 19.64 13.30 -11.57
CA ASP A 73 20.21 13.39 -10.23
C ASP A 73 19.25 12.86 -9.13
N PRO A 74 19.75 12.67 -7.89
CA PRO A 74 18.93 12.17 -6.78
C PRO A 74 17.75 13.06 -6.37
N VAL A 75 17.88 14.39 -6.50
CA VAL A 75 16.82 15.37 -6.16
C VAL A 75 15.68 15.28 -7.16
N GLY A 76 15.98 15.37 -8.46
CA GLY A 76 14.99 15.22 -9.52
C GLY A 76 14.29 13.86 -9.47
N ARG A 77 15.02 12.79 -9.11
CA ARG A 77 14.45 11.45 -8.93
C ARG A 77 13.44 11.40 -7.80
N ALA A 78 13.74 11.99 -6.64
CA ALA A 78 12.83 12.01 -5.50
C ALA A 78 11.58 12.86 -5.80
N ALA A 79 11.75 14.03 -6.43
CA ALA A 79 10.64 14.89 -6.82
C ALA A 79 9.70 14.20 -7.84
N ASN A 80 10.26 13.53 -8.86
CA ASN A 80 9.45 12.77 -9.82
C ASN A 80 8.75 11.57 -9.15
N ALA A 81 9.43 10.86 -8.25
CA ALA A 81 8.82 9.75 -7.49
C ALA A 81 7.65 10.22 -6.59
N LEU A 82 7.76 11.41 -5.98
CA LEU A 82 6.65 12.05 -5.27
C LEU A 82 5.47 12.33 -6.20
N ARG A 83 5.71 12.92 -7.37
CA ARG A 83 4.66 13.22 -8.35
C ARG A 83 3.92 11.95 -8.80
N LEU A 84 4.65 10.89 -9.14
CA LEU A 84 4.07 9.59 -9.54
C LEU A 84 3.30 8.93 -8.39
N SER A 85 3.80 9.04 -7.16
CA SER A 85 3.13 8.53 -5.97
C SER A 85 1.82 9.26 -5.68
N ALA A 86 1.78 10.59 -5.89
CA ALA A 86 0.55 11.38 -5.75
C ALA A 86 -0.52 10.93 -6.74
N GLY A 87 -0.13 10.74 -8.02
CA GLY A 87 -1.04 10.24 -9.05
C GLY A 87 -1.55 8.83 -8.76
N SER A 88 -0.68 7.93 -8.29
CA SER A 88 -1.07 6.57 -7.90
C SER A 88 -2.10 6.55 -6.76
N LEU A 89 -1.96 7.44 -5.78
CA LEU A 89 -2.91 7.57 -4.67
C LEU A 89 -4.27 8.11 -5.13
N ALA A 90 -4.28 9.08 -6.04
CA ALA A 90 -5.52 9.59 -6.62
C ALA A 90 -6.26 8.48 -7.41
N ALA A 91 -5.53 7.73 -8.25
CA ALA A 91 -6.10 6.62 -9.01
C ALA A 91 -6.67 5.51 -8.10
N LEU A 92 -6.03 5.24 -6.96
CA LEU A 92 -6.52 4.26 -5.98
C LEU A 92 -7.87 4.68 -5.38
N ALA A 93 -8.07 5.98 -5.15
CA ALA A 93 -9.32 6.50 -4.58
C ALA A 93 -10.52 6.39 -5.55
N GLU A 94 -10.26 6.34 -6.86
CA GLU A 94 -11.28 6.29 -7.91
C GLU A 94 -11.60 4.88 -8.41
N GLY A 95 -10.66 3.93 -8.29
CA GLY A 95 -10.81 2.57 -8.81
C GLY A 95 -11.67 1.64 -7.95
N ALA A 96 -11.91 0.42 -8.42
CA ALA A 96 -12.49 -0.67 -7.62
C ALA A 96 -11.41 -1.37 -6.75
N PRO A 97 -11.75 -1.97 -5.59
CA PRO A 97 -10.78 -2.66 -4.73
C PRO A 97 -9.98 -3.76 -5.45
N ASP A 98 -8.67 -3.61 -5.49
CA ASP A 98 -7.74 -4.62 -5.99
C ASP A 98 -6.58 -4.72 -4.98
N PRO A 99 -6.58 -5.74 -4.10
CA PRO A 99 -5.53 -5.92 -3.10
C PRO A 99 -4.12 -5.94 -3.66
N ALA A 100 -3.93 -6.45 -4.89
CA ALA A 100 -2.62 -6.53 -5.51
C ALA A 100 -2.16 -5.16 -6.01
N ALA A 101 -3.04 -4.39 -6.67
CA ALA A 101 -2.74 -3.03 -7.08
C ALA A 101 -2.55 -2.09 -5.88
N ASP A 102 -3.43 -2.17 -4.88
CA ASP A 102 -3.39 -1.37 -3.68
C ASP A 102 -2.07 -1.62 -2.89
N ALA A 103 -1.66 -2.88 -2.76
CA ALA A 103 -0.37 -3.22 -2.12
C ALA A 103 0.84 -2.74 -2.93
N ARG A 104 0.80 -2.80 -4.27
CA ARG A 104 1.86 -2.24 -5.13
C ARG A 104 1.95 -0.72 -4.98
N CYS A 105 0.82 -0.03 -4.87
CA CYS A 105 0.78 1.40 -4.58
C CYS A 105 1.48 1.70 -3.25
N ALA A 106 1.13 0.98 -2.17
CA ALA A 106 1.76 1.13 -0.86
C ALA A 106 3.28 0.85 -0.88
N ARG A 107 3.72 -0.15 -1.65
CA ARG A 107 5.15 -0.44 -1.86
C ARG A 107 5.86 0.73 -2.55
N ASN A 108 5.29 1.24 -3.63
CA ASN A 108 5.91 2.29 -4.43
C ASN A 108 5.99 3.63 -3.65
N THR A 109 4.97 3.95 -2.85
CA THR A 109 5.01 5.11 -1.94
C THR A 109 6.05 4.92 -0.84
N ALA A 110 6.20 3.71 -0.27
CA ALA A 110 7.22 3.43 0.74
C ALA A 110 8.65 3.51 0.17
N ALA A 111 8.86 3.06 -1.07
CA ALA A 111 10.14 3.23 -1.78
C ALA A 111 10.44 4.72 -2.04
N THR A 112 9.44 5.51 -2.41
CA THR A 112 9.56 6.97 -2.55
C THR A 112 9.96 7.63 -1.23
N ALA A 113 9.34 7.22 -0.11
CA ALA A 113 9.71 7.70 1.21
C ALA A 113 11.15 7.35 1.60
N ALA A 114 11.66 6.18 1.19
CA ALA A 114 13.04 5.80 1.41
C ALA A 114 14.03 6.59 0.54
N LEU A 115 13.67 6.99 -0.68
CA LEU A 115 14.48 7.91 -1.50
C LEU A 115 14.52 9.31 -0.86
N ALA A 116 13.38 9.83 -0.43
CA ALA A 116 13.31 11.12 0.27
C ALA A 116 14.13 11.13 1.57
N ALA A 117 14.07 10.03 2.35
CA ALA A 117 14.86 9.88 3.56
C ALA A 117 16.38 9.85 3.30
N GLN A 118 16.84 9.35 2.15
CA GLN A 118 18.25 9.40 1.77
C GLN A 118 18.71 10.85 1.55
N LEU A 119 17.88 11.68 0.89
CA LEU A 119 18.17 13.10 0.70
C LEU A 119 18.18 13.87 2.02
N ALA A 120 17.18 13.62 2.88
CA ALA A 120 17.11 14.24 4.20
C ALA A 120 18.33 13.89 5.06
N ALA A 121 18.72 12.60 5.12
CA ALA A 121 19.90 12.17 5.86
C ALA A 121 21.22 12.71 5.26
N ALA A 122 21.30 12.87 3.94
CA ALA A 122 22.48 13.45 3.28
C ALA A 122 22.66 14.94 3.62
N ARG A 123 21.57 15.68 3.81
CA ARG A 123 21.61 17.08 4.28
C ARG A 123 22.29 17.22 5.64
N ASP A 124 22.03 16.28 6.55
CA ASP A 124 22.60 16.26 7.91
C ASP A 124 23.98 15.62 7.99
N GLY A 125 24.51 15.10 6.88
CA GLY A 125 25.81 14.42 6.79
C GLY A 125 26.87 15.21 6.04
N GLY A 126 26.66 16.52 5.82
CA GLY A 126 27.64 17.39 5.17
C GLY A 126 28.98 17.43 5.90
N PRO A 127 30.06 17.91 5.24
CA PRO A 127 31.43 17.88 5.79
C PRO A 127 31.58 18.61 7.14
N ASP A 128 30.67 19.54 7.45
CA ASP A 128 30.65 20.31 8.70
C ASP A 128 29.56 19.85 9.69
N ALA A 129 28.79 18.80 9.37
CA ALA A 129 27.69 18.33 10.19
C ALA A 129 28.12 17.22 11.15
N THR A 130 27.80 17.37 12.43
CA THR A 130 27.89 16.26 13.39
C THR A 130 26.90 15.18 12.99
N PRO A 131 27.32 13.91 12.81
CA PRO A 131 26.42 12.85 12.39
C PRO A 131 25.28 12.68 13.39
N VAL A 132 24.08 13.06 12.98
CA VAL A 132 22.90 12.99 13.84
C VAL A 132 22.38 11.55 13.82
N ALA A 133 22.56 10.83 14.93
CA ALA A 133 22.16 9.43 15.06
C ALA A 133 20.66 9.19 14.75
N THR A 134 19.82 10.22 14.92
CA THR A 134 18.39 10.18 14.60
C THR A 134 18.13 10.14 13.10
N ALA A 135 18.84 10.92 12.28
CA ALA A 135 18.72 10.90 10.81
C ALA A 135 19.09 9.53 10.21
N ALA A 136 20.19 8.93 10.67
CA ALA A 136 20.58 7.58 10.26
C ALA A 136 19.57 6.51 10.69
N THR A 137 18.94 6.67 11.86
CA THR A 137 17.89 5.78 12.36
C THR A 137 16.60 5.92 11.55
N ALA A 138 16.20 7.14 11.21
CA ALA A 138 15.07 7.44 10.35
C ALA A 138 15.23 6.85 8.95
N LEU A 139 16.42 6.98 8.36
CA LEU A 139 16.74 6.35 7.07
C LEU A 139 16.64 4.82 7.14
N ARG A 140 17.23 4.18 8.16
CA ARG A 140 17.13 2.72 8.33
C ARG A 140 15.68 2.25 8.50
N ALA A 141 14.88 3.00 9.27
CA ALA A 141 13.47 2.70 9.47
C ALA A 141 12.67 2.84 8.15
N ALA A 142 12.94 3.88 7.35
CA ALA A 142 12.32 4.08 6.04
C ALA A 142 12.65 2.94 5.07
N LEU A 143 13.91 2.50 5.02
CA LEU A 143 14.33 1.35 4.21
C LEU A 143 13.67 0.04 4.67
N SER A 144 13.54 -0.16 5.99
CA SER A 144 12.83 -1.30 6.57
C SER A 144 11.35 -1.32 6.16
N ALA A 145 10.66 -0.17 6.27
CA ALA A 145 9.27 -0.02 5.83
C ALA A 145 9.11 -0.32 4.32
N SER A 146 10.03 0.18 3.48
CA SER A 146 10.03 -0.13 2.04
C SER A 146 10.17 -1.63 1.75
N ARG A 147 11.07 -2.33 2.46
CA ARG A 147 11.27 -3.78 2.29
C ARG A 147 10.05 -4.57 2.76
N ALA A 148 9.48 -4.22 3.91
CA ALA A 148 8.28 -4.88 4.44
C ALA A 148 7.07 -4.69 3.50
N ALA A 149 6.89 -3.48 2.95
CA ALA A 149 5.86 -3.22 1.95
C ALA A 149 6.09 -4.00 0.64
N ALA A 150 7.34 -4.19 0.23
CA ALA A 150 7.67 -5.02 -0.93
C ALA A 150 7.35 -6.50 -0.69
N ALA A 151 7.63 -7.03 0.50
CA ALA A 151 7.26 -8.38 0.88
C ALA A 151 5.72 -8.56 0.88
N ALA A 152 4.98 -7.62 1.48
CA ALA A 152 3.52 -7.64 1.52
C ALA A 152 2.87 -7.59 0.13
N ALA A 153 3.41 -6.78 -0.79
CA ALA A 153 2.91 -6.66 -2.15
C ALA A 153 3.33 -7.80 -3.09
N GLY A 154 4.39 -8.53 -2.73
CA GLY A 154 4.97 -9.60 -3.53
C GLY A 154 4.37 -10.98 -3.24
N GLY A 155 5.01 -11.99 -3.83
CA GLY A 155 4.67 -13.39 -3.61
C GLY A 155 3.30 -13.81 -4.17
N PRO A 156 2.89 -15.06 -3.92
CA PRO A 156 1.64 -15.62 -4.45
C PRO A 156 0.39 -15.00 -3.80
N ALA A 157 0.50 -14.46 -2.58
CA ALA A 157 -0.61 -13.84 -1.88
C ALA A 157 -0.98 -12.44 -2.41
N GLN A 158 -0.07 -11.77 -3.13
CA GLN A 158 -0.30 -10.50 -3.82
C GLN A 158 -1.06 -9.46 -2.97
N GLY A 159 -0.54 -9.11 -1.78
CA GLY A 159 -1.18 -8.13 -0.90
C GLY A 159 -2.25 -8.68 0.04
N ARG A 160 -2.57 -9.98 0.00
CA ARG A 160 -3.60 -10.61 0.85
C ARG A 160 -3.06 -11.30 2.11
N ASP A 161 -1.76 -11.46 2.23
CA ASP A 161 -1.16 -12.11 3.42
C ASP A 161 -1.27 -11.20 4.65
N ALA A 162 -2.06 -11.62 5.64
CA ALA A 162 -2.31 -10.84 6.84
C ALA A 162 -1.05 -10.59 7.69
N SER A 163 -0.15 -11.57 7.75
CA SER A 163 1.07 -11.49 8.57
C SER A 163 2.07 -10.50 7.97
N LEU A 164 2.25 -10.53 6.65
CA LEU A 164 3.12 -9.60 5.92
C LEU A 164 2.53 -8.18 5.96
N ASN A 165 1.21 -8.05 5.86
CA ASN A 165 0.52 -6.77 5.99
C ASN A 165 0.71 -6.15 7.38
N ALA A 166 0.55 -6.94 8.45
CA ALA A 166 0.79 -6.46 9.81
C ALA A 166 2.25 -6.06 10.04
N ALA A 167 3.20 -6.81 9.49
CA ALA A 167 4.63 -6.48 9.55
C ALA A 167 4.93 -5.15 8.84
N ALA A 168 4.36 -4.94 7.65
CA ALA A 168 4.51 -3.70 6.90
C ALA A 168 3.90 -2.48 7.62
N GLU A 169 2.76 -2.64 8.29
CA GLU A 169 2.18 -1.58 9.12
C GLU A 169 3.03 -1.26 10.34
N LYS A 170 3.57 -2.27 11.01
CA LYS A 170 4.48 -2.06 12.14
C LYS A 170 5.73 -1.30 11.70
N ALA A 171 6.32 -1.68 10.57
CA ALA A 171 7.48 -1.01 10.01
C ALA A 171 7.18 0.44 9.61
N GLU A 172 6.02 0.71 9.02
CA GLU A 172 5.60 2.07 8.68
C GLU A 172 5.43 2.94 9.94
N ARG A 173 4.79 2.42 11.00
CA ARG A 173 4.68 3.16 12.28
C ARG A 173 6.05 3.51 12.86
N GLN A 174 7.00 2.56 12.83
CA GLN A 174 8.37 2.80 13.28
C GLN A 174 9.09 3.86 12.44
N ALA A 175 8.88 3.85 11.12
CA ALA A 175 9.46 4.84 10.22
C ALA A 175 8.89 6.25 10.46
N VAL A 176 7.59 6.36 10.76
CA VAL A 176 6.96 7.63 11.15
C VAL A 176 7.55 8.15 12.47
N THR A 177 7.66 7.31 13.51
CA THR A 177 8.27 7.72 14.78
C THR A 177 9.70 8.20 14.58
N ALA A 178 10.53 7.42 13.89
CA ALA A 178 11.93 7.79 13.67
C ALA A 178 12.08 9.09 12.86
N ALA A 179 11.19 9.33 11.88
CA ALA A 179 11.19 10.58 11.11
C ALA A 179 10.75 11.81 11.95
N ARG A 180 9.88 11.63 12.96
CA ARG A 180 9.58 12.68 13.95
C ARG A 180 10.77 12.95 14.86
N ASP A 181 11.41 11.90 15.36
CA ASP A 181 12.60 12.02 16.23
C ASP A 181 13.78 12.68 15.50
N ALA A 182 13.85 12.53 14.17
CA ALA A 182 14.81 13.23 13.30
C ALA A 182 14.39 14.68 12.95
N GLY A 183 13.20 15.13 13.37
CA GLY A 183 12.69 16.47 13.08
C GLY A 183 12.22 16.67 11.64
N TRP A 184 12.07 15.60 10.86
CA TRP A 184 11.60 15.68 9.47
C TRP A 184 10.08 15.85 9.40
N LEU A 185 9.37 15.28 10.38
CA LEU A 185 7.92 15.39 10.54
C LEU A 185 7.61 16.33 11.71
N GLY A 186 7.02 17.48 11.41
CA GLY A 186 6.48 18.45 12.37
C GLY A 186 4.96 18.38 12.47
#